data_AF-A0A3S2BCJ6-F1
#
_entry.id   AF-A0A3S2BCJ6-F1
#
_cell.length_a   1.000
_cell.length_b   1.000
_cell.length_c   1.000
_cell.angle_alpha   90.00
_cell.angle_beta   90.00
_cell.angle_gamma   90.00
#
_symmetry.space_group_name_H-M   'P 1'
#
loop_
_entity.id
_entity.type
_entity.pdbx_description
1 polymer ?
#
loop_
_entity_poly.entity_id
_entity_poly.type
_entity_poly.pdbx_seq_one_letter_code
_entity_poly.pdbx_strand_id
1 'polypeptide(L)'
;MAAFKTLDDIGNISGKRVLVRVDLNVPVSDGKVTDATRIERIAPTIAELSAKGAKVILLAHFGRPKDGPSPEFSLEPIARAAADVLGRPVGFASDCVGDVAGSAIAAMNKG
;
A
#
# COMPACT_ATOMS: atom_id res chain seq x y z
N MET A 1 -17.73 21.35 -12.17
CA MET A 1 -17.05 20.23 -11.48
C MET A 1 -16.27 20.82 -10.31
N ALA A 2 -16.33 20.22 -9.12
CA ALA A 2 -15.46 20.65 -8.03
C ALA A 2 -14.00 20.41 -8.42
N ALA A 3 -13.14 21.42 -8.23
CA ALA A 3 -11.71 21.29 -8.49
C ALA A 3 -11.06 20.53 -7.32
N PHE A 4 -10.94 19.22 -7.45
CA PHE A 4 -10.18 18.41 -6.51
C PHE A 4 -8.68 18.60 -6.73
N LYS A 5 -7.92 18.64 -5.64
CA LYS A 5 -6.45 18.61 -5.74
C LYS A 5 -5.99 17.24 -6.23
N THR A 6 -5.00 17.23 -7.13
CA THR A 6 -4.36 16.01 -7.65
C THR A 6 -2.97 15.83 -7.07
N LEU A 7 -2.24 14.81 -7.53
CA LEU A 7 -0.82 14.63 -7.21
C LEU A 7 0.05 15.77 -7.77
N ASP A 8 -0.40 16.49 -8.79
CA ASP A 8 0.33 17.61 -9.37
C ASP A 8 0.29 18.85 -8.47
N ASP A 9 -0.74 18.95 -7.63
CA ASP A 9 -0.87 20.01 -6.63
C ASP A 9 -0.10 19.70 -5.33
N ILE A 10 0.51 18.52 -5.24
CA ILE A 10 1.29 18.11 -4.06
C ILE A 10 2.66 18.77 -4.14
N GLY A 11 2.99 19.60 -3.14
CA GLY A 11 4.30 20.24 -3.04
C GLY A 11 5.44 19.24 -2.75
N ASN A 12 6.53 19.72 -2.17
CA ASN A 12 7.65 18.86 -1.82
C ASN A 12 7.26 17.81 -0.75
N ILE A 13 7.25 16.54 -1.16
CA ILE A 13 6.94 15.38 -0.30
C ILE A 13 8.17 14.53 0.05
N SER A 14 9.37 14.97 -0.31
CA SER A 14 10.59 14.23 0.01
C SER A 14 10.77 14.06 1.52
N GLY A 15 10.97 12.81 1.96
CA GLY A 15 11.06 12.42 3.38
C GLY A 15 9.74 12.48 4.16
N LYS A 16 8.64 12.93 3.54
CA LYS A 16 7.31 12.94 4.17
C LYS A 16 6.70 11.53 4.14
N ARG A 17 5.76 11.30 5.06
CA ARG A 17 4.93 10.10 5.10
C ARG A 17 3.67 10.38 4.29
N VAL A 18 3.42 9.60 3.24
CA VAL A 18 2.22 9.72 2.41
C VAL A 18 1.39 8.45 2.59
N LEU A 19 0.23 8.60 3.22
CA LEU A 19 -0.75 7.53 3.36
C LEU A 19 -1.62 7.48 2.10
N VAL A 20 -1.59 6.37 1.39
CA VAL A 20 -2.35 6.16 0.16
C VAL A 20 -3.41 5.10 0.43
N ARG A 21 -4.68 5.50 0.39
CA ARG A 21 -5.79 4.55 0.43
C ARG A 21 -5.94 3.94 -0.95
N VAL A 22 -5.78 2.62 -1.06
CA VAL A 22 -5.76 1.90 -2.33
C VAL A 22 -6.78 0.77 -2.35
N ASP A 23 -7.23 0.43 -3.55
CA ASP A 23 -8.07 -0.72 -3.79
C ASP A 23 -7.21 -1.91 -4.24
N LEU A 24 -6.95 -2.80 -3.27
CA LEU A 24 -6.16 -4.01 -3.44
C LEU A 24 -7.00 -5.28 -3.23
N ASN A 25 -8.32 -5.19 -3.47
CA ASN A 25 -9.20 -6.34 -3.37
C ASN A 25 -9.07 -7.25 -4.61
N VAL A 26 -7.97 -8.02 -4.64
CA VAL A 26 -7.60 -8.95 -5.73
C VAL A 26 -7.97 -10.39 -5.39
N PRO A 27 -8.25 -11.24 -6.39
CA PRO A 27 -8.47 -12.66 -6.13
C PRO A 27 -7.18 -13.33 -5.63
N VAL A 28 -7.33 -14.16 -4.59
CA VAL A 28 -6.25 -14.94 -3.98
C VAL A 28 -6.69 -16.41 -3.92
N SER A 29 -5.82 -17.32 -4.36
CA SER A 29 -5.97 -18.77 -4.20
C SER A 29 -4.70 -19.33 -3.59
N ASP A 30 -4.83 -20.20 -2.58
CA ASP A 30 -3.69 -20.88 -1.93
C ASP A 30 -2.59 -19.92 -1.47
N GLY A 31 -3.00 -18.75 -0.95
CA GLY A 31 -2.10 -17.71 -0.49
C GLY A 31 -1.33 -16.97 -1.61
N LYS A 32 -1.78 -17.07 -2.87
CA LYS A 32 -1.19 -16.39 -4.02
C LYS A 32 -2.21 -15.54 -4.75
N VAL A 33 -1.81 -14.33 -5.13
CA VAL A 33 -2.61 -13.46 -6.01
C VAL A 33 -2.69 -14.11 -7.40
N THR A 34 -3.91 -14.28 -7.92
CA THR A 34 -4.14 -14.91 -9.23
C THR A 34 -4.40 -13.90 -10.34
N ASP A 35 -4.75 -12.67 -10.00
CA ASP A 35 -4.89 -11.54 -10.93
C ASP A 35 -4.32 -10.27 -10.28
N ALA A 36 -3.23 -9.76 -10.86
CA ALA A 36 -2.51 -8.58 -10.36
C ALA A 36 -3.01 -7.26 -10.94
N THR A 37 -4.04 -7.26 -11.80
CA THR A 37 -4.49 -6.07 -12.56
C THR A 37 -4.73 -4.84 -11.66
N ARG A 38 -5.30 -5.03 -10.45
CA ARG A 38 -5.54 -3.90 -9.51
C ARG A 38 -4.23 -3.35 -8.93
N ILE A 39 -3.27 -4.22 -8.64
CA ILE A 39 -1.94 -3.83 -8.15
C ILE A 39 -1.22 -3.04 -9.24
N GLU A 40 -1.23 -3.54 -10.48
CA GLU A 40 -0.63 -2.88 -11.64
C GLU A 40 -1.22 -1.49 -11.88
N ARG A 41 -2.54 -1.32 -11.71
CA ARG A 41 -3.21 -0.03 -11.89
C ARG A 41 -2.81 1.04 -10.88
N ILE A 42 -2.47 0.66 -9.65
CA ILE A 42 -2.04 1.62 -8.62
C ILE A 42 -0.52 1.83 -8.61
N ALA A 43 0.24 0.93 -9.24
CA ALA A 43 1.70 0.97 -9.26
C ALA A 43 2.28 2.31 -9.74
N PRO A 44 1.74 2.99 -10.79
CA PRO A 44 2.24 4.29 -11.22
C PRO A 44 2.17 5.36 -10.12
N THR A 45 1.07 5.42 -9.36
CA THR A 45 0.91 6.37 -8.25
C THR A 45 1.94 6.11 -7.15
N ILE A 46 2.15 4.84 -6.80
CA ILE A 46 3.13 4.46 -5.78
C ILE A 46 4.55 4.82 -6.25
N ALA A 47 4.89 4.46 -7.48
CA ALA A 47 6.19 4.72 -8.08
C ALA A 47 6.50 6.22 -8.14
N GLU A 48 5.53 7.05 -8.55
CA GLU A 48 5.67 8.50 -8.62
C GLU A 48 5.96 9.12 -7.24
N LEU A 49 5.17 8.75 -6.21
CA LEU A 49 5.34 9.24 -4.85
C LEU A 49 6.71 8.83 -4.28
N SER A 50 7.10 7.58 -4.49
CA SER A 50 8.41 7.07 -4.06
C SER A 50 9.55 7.78 -4.79
N ALA A 51 9.44 8.00 -6.10
CA ALA A 51 10.45 8.71 -6.89
C ALA A 51 10.62 10.17 -6.43
N LYS A 52 9.54 10.81 -5.95
CA LYS A 52 9.58 12.12 -5.27
C LYS A 52 10.18 12.06 -3.86
N GLY A 53 10.60 10.88 -3.39
CA GLY A 53 11.28 10.65 -2.11
C GLY A 53 10.34 10.50 -0.91
N ALA A 54 9.03 10.33 -1.14
CA ALA A 54 8.08 10.08 -0.05
C ALA A 54 8.25 8.66 0.52
N LYS A 55 7.99 8.52 1.81
CA LYS A 55 7.69 7.22 2.41
C LYS A 55 6.24 6.90 2.09
N VAL A 56 5.98 5.91 1.25
CA VAL A 56 4.63 5.56 0.79
C VAL A 56 4.04 4.46 1.69
N ILE A 57 2.94 4.77 2.39
CA ILE A 57 2.21 3.84 3.26
C ILE A 57 0.92 3.45 2.55
N LEU A 58 0.77 2.18 2.21
CA LEU A 58 -0.44 1.68 1.58
C LEU A 58 -1.45 1.24 2.64
N LEU A 59 -2.68 1.70 2.49
CA LEU A 59 -3.79 1.30 3.34
C LEU A 59 -4.91 0.74 2.46
N ALA A 60 -5.23 -0.53 2.67
CA ALA A 60 -6.22 -1.24 1.89
C ALA A 60 -7.14 -2.08 2.79
N HIS A 61 -8.08 -2.78 2.16
CA HIS A 61 -8.88 -3.82 2.78
C HIS A 61 -8.88 -5.03 1.85
N PHE A 62 -9.12 -6.22 2.40
CA PHE A 62 -9.29 -7.44 1.62
C PHE A 62 -10.47 -8.24 2.17
N GLY A 63 -11.38 -8.63 1.28
CA GLY A 63 -12.62 -9.29 1.69
C GLY A 63 -13.47 -8.47 2.67
N ARG A 64 -14.16 -9.16 3.59
CA ARG A 64 -15.09 -8.58 4.56
C ARG A 64 -14.97 -9.29 5.92
N PRO A 65 -13.92 -9.01 6.70
CA PRO A 65 -13.79 -9.58 8.05
C PRO A 65 -14.97 -9.11 8.91
N LYS A 66 -15.64 -10.04 9.60
CA LYS A 66 -16.78 -9.76 10.49
C LYS A 66 -16.44 -9.95 11.97
N ASP A 67 -15.61 -10.93 12.26
CA ASP A 67 -15.32 -11.37 13.64
C ASP A 67 -13.89 -11.03 14.08
N GLY A 68 -13.38 -9.88 13.61
CA GLY A 68 -12.02 -9.43 13.86
C GLY A 68 -11.00 -9.94 12.82
N PRO A 69 -9.70 -9.90 13.13
CA PRO A 69 -8.65 -10.31 12.20
C PRO A 69 -8.74 -11.80 11.87
N SER A 70 -8.79 -12.13 10.57
CA SER A 70 -8.72 -13.51 10.07
C SER A 70 -7.56 -13.64 9.08
N PRO A 71 -6.72 -14.69 9.18
CA PRO A 71 -5.63 -14.94 8.22
C PRO A 71 -6.09 -14.99 6.76
N GLU A 72 -7.33 -15.44 6.51
CA GLU A 72 -7.91 -15.52 5.16
C GLU A 72 -8.11 -14.14 4.51
N PHE A 73 -8.25 -13.09 5.32
CA PHE A 73 -8.43 -11.70 4.90
C PHE A 73 -7.15 -10.87 5.11
N SER A 74 -6.00 -11.53 5.33
CA SER A 74 -4.72 -10.86 5.45
C SER A 74 -4.28 -10.22 4.12
N LEU A 75 -3.68 -9.04 4.22
CA LEU A 75 -3.06 -8.36 3.07
C LEU A 75 -1.62 -8.83 2.81
N GLU A 76 -1.04 -9.71 3.63
CA GLU A 76 0.34 -10.15 3.48
C GLU A 76 0.65 -10.77 2.10
N PRO A 77 -0.18 -11.68 1.55
CA PRO A 77 0.05 -12.20 0.19
C PRO A 77 0.04 -11.11 -0.89
N ILE A 78 -0.81 -10.09 -0.69
CA ILE A 78 -0.96 -8.97 -1.61
C ILE A 78 0.24 -8.02 -1.50
N ALA A 79 0.81 -7.83 -0.31
CA ALA A 79 2.03 -7.06 -0.13
C ALA A 79 3.22 -7.69 -0.88
N ARG A 80 3.32 -9.03 -0.88
CA ARG A 80 4.33 -9.77 -1.67
C ARG A 80 4.14 -9.56 -3.17
N ALA A 81 2.91 -9.73 -3.67
CA ALA A 81 2.60 -9.47 -5.08
C ALA A 81 2.84 -8.01 -5.48
N ALA A 82 2.56 -7.05 -4.59
CA ALA A 82 2.88 -5.65 -4.82
C ALA A 82 4.39 -5.40 -4.92
N ALA A 83 5.21 -6.09 -4.12
CA ALA A 83 6.66 -6.01 -4.23
C ALA A 83 7.14 -6.50 -5.61
N ASP A 84 6.57 -7.59 -6.11
CA ASP A 84 6.89 -8.14 -7.43
C ASP A 84 6.52 -7.16 -8.55
N VAL A 85 5.31 -6.61 -8.53
CA VAL A 85 4.83 -5.63 -9.54
C VAL A 85 5.64 -4.33 -9.51
N LEU A 86 6.00 -3.85 -8.31
CA LEU A 86 6.77 -2.61 -8.17
C LEU A 86 8.26 -2.81 -8.44
N GLY A 87 8.75 -4.05 -8.43
CA GLY A 87 10.18 -4.37 -8.49
C GLY A 87 10.98 -3.82 -7.29
N ARG A 88 10.32 -3.65 -6.13
CA ARG A 88 10.90 -3.01 -4.93
C ARG A 88 10.38 -3.67 -3.65
N PRO A 89 11.14 -3.65 -2.55
CA PRO A 89 10.68 -4.21 -1.28
C PRO A 89 9.42 -3.51 -0.78
N VAL A 90 8.38 -4.29 -0.46
CA VAL A 90 7.17 -3.82 0.23
C VAL A 90 7.10 -4.52 1.58
N GLY A 91 7.15 -3.75 2.66
CA GLY A 91 6.96 -4.26 4.01
C GLY A 91 5.49 -4.49 4.32
N PHE A 92 5.22 -5.42 5.25
CA PHE A 92 3.88 -5.66 5.79
C PHE A 92 3.85 -5.33 7.28
N ALA A 93 2.90 -4.52 7.71
CA ALA A 93 2.60 -4.26 9.12
C ALA A 93 1.37 -5.08 9.50
N SER A 94 1.47 -5.88 10.57
CA SER A 94 0.36 -6.75 11.03
C SER A 94 -0.80 -5.98 11.65
N ASP A 95 -0.61 -4.69 11.92
CA ASP A 95 -1.66 -3.76 12.33
C ASP A 95 -1.52 -2.45 11.54
N CYS A 96 -2.65 -1.79 11.29
CA CYS A 96 -2.73 -0.52 10.58
C CYS A 96 -2.67 0.70 11.51
N VAL A 97 -2.73 0.49 12.82
CA VAL A 97 -2.64 1.53 13.85
C VAL A 97 -1.64 1.14 14.96
N GLY A 98 -1.35 2.09 15.85
CA GLY A 98 -0.50 1.86 17.03
C GLY A 98 0.98 1.64 16.72
N ASP A 99 1.68 1.05 17.69
CA ASP A 99 3.15 0.94 17.69
C ASP A 99 3.69 0.07 16.56
N VAL A 100 2.93 -0.95 16.14
CA VAL A 100 3.27 -1.81 15.01
C VAL A 100 3.40 -0.99 13.73
N ALA A 101 2.36 -0.21 13.39
CA ALA A 101 2.38 0.68 12.23
C ALA A 101 3.44 1.78 12.38
N GLY A 102 3.53 2.40 13.56
CA GLY A 102 4.50 3.45 13.85
C GLY A 102 5.95 3.01 13.66
N SER A 103 6.31 1.84 14.18
CA SER A 103 7.64 1.25 14.09
C SER A 103 8.01 0.85 12.66
N ALA A 104 7.06 0.25 11.92
CA ALA A 104 7.27 -0.09 10.52
C ALA A 104 7.59 1.16 9.67
N ILE A 105 6.84 2.25 9.86
CA ILE A 105 7.05 3.53 9.15
C ILE A 105 8.36 4.20 9.56
N ALA A 106 8.74 4.11 10.84
CA ALA A 106 9.98 4.67 11.35
C ALA A 106 11.21 4.00 10.70
N ALA A 107 11.16 2.68 10.48
CA ALA A 107 12.21 1.90 9.86
C ALA A 107 12.38 2.14 8.34
N MET A 108 11.39 2.76 7.67
CA MET A 108 11.49 3.04 6.24
C MET A 108 12.59 4.06 5.92
N ASN A 109 13.31 3.84 4.82
CA ASN A 109 14.12 4.87 4.18
C ASN A 109 13.24 5.85 3.40
N LYS A 110 13.82 6.96 2.94
CA LYS A 110 13.13 7.86 2.01
C LYS A 110 13.05 7.24 0.62
N GLY A 111 11.95 7.53 -0.09
CA GLY A 111 11.64 6.95 -1.40
C GLY A 111 11.33 5.47 -1.33
#